data_AF-A0A924WUB7-F1
#
_entry.id   AF-A0A924WUB7-F1
#
_cell.length_a   1.000
_cell.length_b   1.000
_cell.length_c   1.000
_cell.angle_alpha   90.00
_cell.angle_beta   90.00
_cell.angle_gamma   90.00
#
_symmetry.space_group_name_H-M   'P 1'
#
loop_
_entity.id
_entity.type
_entity.pdbx_description
1 polymer ?
#
loop_
_entity_poly.entity_id
_entity_poly.type
_entity_poly.pdbx_seq_one_letter_code
_entity_poly.pdbx_strand_id
1 'polypeptide(L)'
;MRDENLTRLLGDPRGIAMERALAELRSGRPVVLNFGGSDHLVMSPETVDEAALAAILRIGGGAELVLSQPRLHWLGLPSLTPGVIPLEDLDVSAIVALISHTDAYVNGHAPRPAGGAAKTALELVRLAYLLPAAIIVPLSEANEAAATHLARIDEASLNYYQDDVRASPRIVSRAPVPLDEIGDTEFVVFRG
;
A
#
# COMPACT_ATOMS: atom_id res chain seq x y z
N MET A 1 -31.58 16.26 -2.84
CA MET A 1 -31.66 16.33 -4.31
C MET A 1 -30.44 16.98 -5.00
N ARG A 2 -29.75 18.01 -4.44
CA ARG A 2 -28.50 18.54 -5.04
C ARG A 2 -27.28 17.64 -4.83
N ASP A 3 -27.15 16.98 -3.67
CA ASP A 3 -25.99 16.13 -3.37
C ASP A 3 -25.98 14.79 -4.12
N GLU A 4 -27.14 14.17 -4.36
CA GLU A 4 -27.20 12.87 -5.06
C GLU A 4 -26.62 12.92 -6.47
N ASN A 5 -26.77 14.04 -7.17
CA ASN A 5 -26.18 14.23 -8.50
C ASN A 5 -24.65 14.34 -8.43
N LEU A 6 -24.11 15.00 -7.41
CA LEU A 6 -22.65 15.07 -7.20
C LEU A 6 -22.09 13.71 -6.83
N THR A 7 -22.73 13.00 -5.89
CA THR A 7 -22.33 11.64 -5.51
C THR A 7 -22.39 10.68 -6.69
N ARG A 8 -23.37 10.83 -7.60
CA ARG A 8 -23.44 10.01 -8.81
C ARG A 8 -22.29 10.28 -9.79
N LEU A 9 -21.80 11.52 -9.86
CA LEU A 9 -20.67 11.90 -10.72
C LEU A 9 -19.32 11.51 -10.12
N LEU A 10 -19.18 11.66 -8.80
CA LEU A 10 -17.95 11.39 -8.06
C LEU A 10 -17.77 9.91 -7.75
N GLY A 11 -18.86 9.16 -7.59
CA GLY A 11 -18.86 7.80 -7.05
C GLY A 11 -18.91 7.81 -5.52
N ASP A 12 -18.66 6.63 -4.92
CA ASP A 12 -18.60 6.51 -3.47
C ASP A 12 -17.33 7.19 -2.94
N PRO A 13 -17.44 8.11 -1.94
CA PRO A 13 -16.30 8.82 -1.37
C PRO A 13 -15.18 7.90 -0.87
N ARG A 14 -15.52 6.70 -0.40
CA ARG A 14 -14.54 5.69 0.05
C ARG A 14 -13.66 5.20 -1.10
N GLY A 15 -14.27 4.94 -2.25
CA GLY A 15 -13.56 4.57 -3.48
C GLY A 15 -12.62 5.69 -3.94
N ILE A 16 -13.08 6.94 -3.90
CA ILE A 16 -12.24 8.11 -4.26
C ILE A 16 -11.06 8.26 -3.30
N ALA A 17 -11.30 8.12 -1.99
CA ALA A 17 -10.25 8.19 -0.98
C ALA A 17 -9.19 7.09 -1.18
N MET A 18 -9.63 5.87 -1.49
CA MET A 18 -8.74 4.75 -1.82
C MET A 18 -7.93 5.01 -3.09
N GLU A 19 -8.57 5.38 -4.21
CA GLU A 19 -7.86 5.67 -5.46
C GLU A 19 -6.82 6.79 -5.28
N ARG A 20 -7.19 7.85 -4.54
CA ARG A 20 -6.25 8.90 -4.17
C ARG A 20 -5.09 8.33 -3.35
N ALA A 21 -5.36 7.56 -2.29
CA ALA A 21 -4.32 6.98 -1.45
C ALA A 21 -3.36 6.08 -2.25
N LEU A 22 -3.88 5.24 -3.15
CA LEU A 22 -3.06 4.39 -4.02
C LEU A 22 -2.20 5.24 -4.99
N ALA A 23 -2.74 6.33 -5.52
CA ALA A 23 -1.98 7.26 -6.37
C ALA A 23 -0.88 8.01 -5.61
N GLU A 24 -1.14 8.41 -4.36
CA GLU A 24 -0.15 9.01 -3.46
C GLU A 24 1.01 8.04 -3.19
N LEU A 25 0.71 6.78 -2.84
CA LEU A 25 1.72 5.74 -2.62
C LEU A 25 2.59 5.51 -3.86
N ARG A 26 1.98 5.41 -5.05
CA ARG A 26 2.72 5.28 -6.32
C ARG A 26 3.59 6.50 -6.64
N SER A 27 3.23 7.66 -6.08
CA SER A 27 4.01 8.90 -6.21
C SER A 27 5.08 9.04 -5.12
N GLY A 28 5.27 8.02 -4.27
CA GLY A 28 6.19 8.03 -3.13
C GLY A 28 5.74 8.90 -1.96
N ARG A 29 4.47 9.35 -1.94
CA ARG A 29 3.92 10.18 -0.87
C ARG A 29 3.21 9.30 0.17
N PRO A 30 3.36 9.60 1.47
CA PRO A 30 2.74 8.81 2.51
C PRO A 30 1.22 9.06 2.57
N VAL A 31 0.51 8.09 3.14
CA VAL A 31 -0.92 8.15 3.43
C VAL A 31 -1.17 7.87 4.90
N VAL A 32 -2.33 8.26 5.41
CA VAL A 32 -2.78 7.89 6.76
C VAL A 32 -3.77 6.75 6.66
N LEU A 33 -3.48 5.67 7.37
CA LEU A 33 -4.37 4.56 7.60
C LEU A 33 -4.91 4.66 9.03
N ASN A 34 -6.22 4.81 9.18
CA ASN A 34 -6.89 4.59 10.45
C ASN A 34 -7.22 3.09 10.58
N PHE A 35 -6.65 2.43 11.59
CA PHE A 35 -6.87 1.01 11.85
C PHE A 35 -7.15 0.81 13.34
N GLY A 36 -8.26 0.17 13.69
CA GLY A 36 -8.64 -0.05 15.08
C GLY A 36 -8.72 1.24 15.92
N GLY A 37 -9.04 2.38 15.28
CA GLY A 37 -9.12 3.70 15.93
C GLY A 37 -7.79 4.43 16.13
N SER A 38 -6.67 3.87 15.66
CA SER A 38 -5.36 4.52 15.69
C SER A 38 -4.90 4.90 14.29
N ASP A 39 -4.26 6.06 14.17
CA ASP A 39 -3.70 6.53 12.91
C ASP A 39 -2.26 6.03 12.71
N HIS A 40 -2.00 5.57 11.50
CA HIS A 40 -0.68 5.14 11.06
C HIS A 40 -0.31 5.82 9.76
N LEU A 41 0.91 6.36 9.68
CA LEU A 41 1.52 6.73 8.41
C LEU A 41 1.90 5.45 7.68
N VAL A 42 1.56 5.36 6.39
CA VAL A 42 1.97 4.25 5.52
C VAL A 42 2.64 4.81 4.28
N MET A 43 3.76 4.22 3.88
CA MET A 43 4.44 4.57 2.64
C MET A 43 5.15 3.38 2.00
N SER A 44 5.46 3.50 0.71
CA SER A 44 6.30 2.54 0.02
C SER A 44 7.77 2.74 0.40
N PRO A 45 8.51 1.69 0.79
CA PRO A 45 9.94 1.78 1.05
C PRO A 45 10.77 2.00 -0.21
N GLU A 46 10.24 1.70 -1.40
CA GLU A 46 11.00 1.78 -2.66
C GLU A 46 11.35 3.22 -3.09
N THR A 47 10.63 4.21 -2.55
CA THR A 47 10.81 5.63 -2.87
C THR A 47 11.53 6.39 -1.75
N VAL A 48 12.04 5.69 -0.72
CA VAL A 48 12.71 6.32 0.42
C VAL A 48 14.15 6.62 0.09
N ASP A 49 14.51 7.90 0.23
CA ASP A 49 15.90 8.36 0.27
C ASP A 49 16.34 8.68 1.72
N GLU A 50 17.59 9.12 1.90
CA GLU A 50 18.16 9.42 3.21
C GLU A 50 17.41 10.54 3.94
N ALA A 51 16.94 11.55 3.19
CA ALA A 51 16.21 12.67 3.76
C ALA A 51 14.82 12.24 4.24
N ALA A 52 14.14 11.40 3.46
CA ALA A 52 12.87 10.79 3.80
C ALA A 52 13.01 9.85 5.00
N LEU A 53 14.01 8.97 5.02
CA LEU A 53 14.28 8.08 6.16
C LEU A 53 14.52 8.87 7.44
N ALA A 54 15.36 9.90 7.39
CA ALA A 54 15.60 10.77 8.53
C ALA A 54 14.34 11.53 8.98
N ALA A 55 13.46 11.92 8.05
CA ALA A 55 12.17 12.54 8.39
C ALA A 55 11.22 11.55 9.07
N ILE A 56 11.11 10.32 8.56
CA ILE A 56 10.30 9.23 9.12
C ILE A 56 10.73 8.94 10.55
N LEU A 57 12.03 8.77 10.79
CA LEU A 57 12.56 8.47 12.12
C LEU A 57 12.29 9.61 13.12
N ARG A 58 12.21 10.86 12.68
CA ARG A 58 11.87 12.02 13.52
C ARG A 58 10.39 12.13 13.87
N ILE A 59 9.48 11.44 13.16
CA ILE A 59 8.06 11.40 13.53
C ILE A 59 7.90 10.77 14.92
N GLY A 60 8.76 9.82 15.27
CA GLY A 60 8.68 9.05 16.51
C GLY A 60 7.65 7.92 16.41
N GLY A 61 7.34 7.27 17.53
CA GLY A 61 6.32 6.23 17.61
C GLY A 61 6.77 4.82 17.20
N GLY A 62 8.02 4.64 16.77
CA GLY A 62 8.57 3.33 16.39
C GLY A 62 8.22 2.95 14.96
N ALA A 63 8.95 3.51 14.00
CA ALA A 63 8.77 3.19 12.59
C ALA A 63 9.22 1.75 12.28
N GLU A 64 8.43 1.03 11.48
CA GLU A 64 8.66 -0.38 11.17
C GLU A 64 8.63 -0.64 9.66
N LEU A 65 9.56 -1.48 9.18
CA LEU A 65 9.59 -2.04 7.84
C LEU A 65 8.80 -3.33 7.89
N VAL A 66 7.67 -3.32 7.20
CA VAL A 66 6.80 -4.48 7.06
C VAL A 66 7.23 -5.25 5.82
N LEU A 67 7.52 -6.55 5.99
CA LEU A 67 7.86 -7.47 4.91
C LEU A 67 6.79 -8.55 4.78
N SER A 68 6.36 -8.81 3.55
CA SER A 68 5.43 -9.90 3.27
C SER A 68 6.01 -11.28 3.62
N GLN A 69 5.14 -12.24 3.88
CA GLN A 69 5.53 -13.62 4.19
C GLN A 69 6.41 -14.26 3.10
N PRO A 70 6.09 -14.14 1.79
CA PRO A 70 6.95 -14.68 0.75
C PRO A 70 8.33 -14.00 0.74
N ARG A 71 8.40 -12.69 1.05
CA ARG A 71 9.68 -11.98 1.10
C ARG A 71 10.56 -12.47 2.24
N LEU A 72 10.00 -12.67 3.44
CA LEU A 72 10.73 -13.24 4.57
C LEU A 72 11.24 -14.66 4.25
N HIS A 73 10.43 -15.48 3.61
CA HIS A 73 10.84 -16.81 3.16
C HIS A 73 12.07 -16.73 2.23
N TRP A 74 12.05 -15.81 1.25
CA TRP A 74 13.18 -15.57 0.35
C TRP A 74 14.44 -15.06 1.05
N LEU A 75 14.29 -14.34 2.16
CA LEU A 75 15.41 -13.86 2.98
C LEU A 75 15.95 -14.93 3.94
N GLY A 76 15.52 -16.19 3.81
CA GLY A 76 15.96 -17.32 4.64
C GLY A 76 15.26 -17.40 6.00
N LEU A 77 14.16 -16.67 6.20
CA LEU A 77 13.37 -16.66 7.43
C LEU A 77 11.99 -17.28 7.17
N PRO A 78 11.87 -18.62 7.25
CA PRO A 78 10.58 -19.27 7.04
C PRO A 78 9.58 -18.81 8.11
N SER A 79 8.59 -18.02 7.67
CA SER A 79 7.50 -17.52 8.50
C SER A 79 6.14 -17.94 7.91
N LEU A 80 5.15 -18.12 8.80
CA LEU A 80 3.75 -18.33 8.41
C LEU A 80 2.99 -17.00 8.24
N THR A 81 3.58 -15.89 8.65
CA THR A 81 2.96 -14.57 8.64
C THR A 81 3.92 -13.50 8.12
N PRO A 82 3.40 -12.37 7.61
CA PRO A 82 4.25 -11.19 7.40
C PRO A 82 4.90 -10.75 8.71
N GLY A 83 6.03 -10.06 8.59
CA GLY A 83 6.80 -9.62 9.75
C GLY A 83 7.26 -8.19 9.66
N VAL A 84 7.69 -7.65 10.79
CA VAL A 84 8.13 -6.26 10.95
C VAL A 84 9.53 -6.20 11.53
N ILE A 85 10.32 -5.25 11.04
CA ILE A 85 11.68 -4.94 11.49
C ILE A 85 11.71 -3.44 11.88
N PRO A 86 12.25 -3.05 13.04
CA PRO A 86 12.42 -1.63 13.37
C PRO A 86 13.27 -0.90 12.32
N LEU A 87 12.86 0.31 11.91
CA LEU A 87 13.62 1.12 10.95
C LEU A 87 14.88 1.75 11.56
N GLU A 88 14.91 1.92 12.87
CA GLU A 88 16.04 2.56 13.58
C GLU A 88 17.37 1.80 13.40
N ASP A 89 17.30 0.52 13.06
CA ASP A 89 18.47 -0.34 12.82
C ASP A 89 18.89 -0.41 11.35
N LEU A 90 18.20 0.31 10.44
CA LEU A 90 18.38 0.18 8.99
C LEU A 90 18.75 1.51 8.33
N ASP A 91 19.73 1.48 7.43
CA ASP A 91 19.97 2.54 6.45
C ASP A 91 19.18 2.29 5.15
N VAL A 92 19.17 3.27 4.24
CA VAL A 92 18.42 3.17 2.97
C VAL A 92 18.92 1.98 2.13
N SER A 93 20.23 1.72 2.12
CA SER A 93 20.80 0.60 1.37
C SER A 93 20.31 -0.75 1.92
N ALA A 94 20.22 -0.89 3.23
CA ALA A 94 19.70 -2.07 3.90
C ALA A 94 18.21 -2.25 3.60
N ILE A 95 17.42 -1.17 3.62
CA ILE A 95 16.00 -1.21 3.22
C ILE A 95 15.87 -1.71 1.78
N VAL A 96 16.60 -1.12 0.84
CA VAL A 96 16.57 -1.52 -0.59
C VAL A 96 16.95 -2.99 -0.77
N ALA A 97 18.02 -3.43 -0.11
CA ALA A 97 18.43 -4.83 -0.14
C ALA A 97 17.32 -5.75 0.40
N LEU A 98 16.76 -5.43 1.56
CA LEU A 98 15.70 -6.21 2.20
C LEU A 98 14.41 -6.27 1.39
N ILE A 99 14.07 -5.26 0.58
CA ILE A 99 12.83 -5.30 -0.23
C ILE A 99 13.00 -5.88 -1.63
N SER A 100 14.20 -5.82 -2.22
CA SER A 100 14.38 -6.10 -3.66
C SER A 100 15.47 -7.11 -4.04
N HIS A 101 16.54 -7.24 -3.26
CA HIS A 101 17.68 -8.09 -3.65
C HIS A 101 17.40 -9.57 -3.38
N THR A 102 17.82 -10.45 -4.28
CA THR A 102 17.62 -11.90 -4.16
C THR A 102 18.61 -12.58 -3.22
N ASP A 103 19.74 -11.93 -2.96
CA ASP A 103 20.86 -12.40 -2.13
C ASP A 103 20.94 -11.67 -0.77
N ALA A 104 19.93 -10.86 -0.44
CA ALA A 104 19.84 -10.21 0.85
C ALA A 104 19.52 -11.19 1.99
N TYR A 105 20.04 -10.88 3.17
CA TYR A 105 19.75 -11.59 4.42
C TYR A 105 19.37 -10.57 5.48
N VAL A 106 18.56 -10.98 6.46
CA VAL A 106 18.06 -10.07 7.50
C VAL A 106 19.12 -9.68 8.55
N ASN A 107 20.36 -10.19 8.42
CA ASN A 107 21.55 -9.78 9.17
C ASN A 107 21.29 -9.51 10.66
N GLY A 108 20.73 -10.48 11.38
CA GLY A 108 20.58 -10.42 12.83
C GLY A 108 19.30 -9.75 13.35
N HIS A 109 18.49 -9.10 12.49
CA HIS A 109 17.17 -8.66 12.92
C HIS A 109 16.22 -9.85 12.93
N ALA A 110 15.59 -10.14 14.06
CA ALA A 110 14.53 -11.14 14.13
C ALA A 110 13.19 -10.43 13.86
N PRO A 111 12.54 -10.64 12.70
CA PRO A 111 11.28 -9.99 12.41
C PRO A 111 10.22 -10.44 13.41
N ARG A 112 9.47 -9.47 13.96
CA ARG A 112 8.29 -9.79 14.78
C ARG A 112 7.09 -10.05 13.87
N PRO A 113 6.10 -10.86 14.29
CA PRO A 113 4.87 -11.01 13.52
C PRO A 113 4.16 -9.66 13.30
N ALA A 114 3.72 -9.41 12.07
CA ALA A 114 2.98 -8.19 11.73
C ALA A 114 1.59 -8.16 12.39
N GLY A 115 1.24 -7.02 12.98
CA GLY A 115 -0.09 -6.72 13.49
C GLY A 115 -1.12 -6.42 12.38
N GLY A 116 -2.35 -6.09 12.77
CA GLY A 116 -3.43 -5.77 11.83
C GLY A 116 -3.09 -4.60 10.91
N ALA A 117 -2.70 -3.45 11.48
CA ALA A 117 -2.32 -2.26 10.71
C ALA A 117 -1.18 -2.53 9.70
N ALA A 118 -0.15 -3.28 10.10
CA ALA A 118 0.96 -3.66 9.22
C ALA A 118 0.52 -4.59 8.07
N LYS A 119 -0.39 -5.53 8.34
CA LYS A 119 -0.98 -6.37 7.28
C LYS A 119 -1.84 -5.55 6.32
N THR A 120 -2.61 -4.60 6.84
CA THR A 120 -3.39 -3.66 6.04
C THR A 120 -2.49 -2.78 5.17
N ALA A 121 -1.35 -2.30 5.71
CA ALA A 121 -0.35 -1.57 4.93
C ALA A 121 0.23 -2.41 3.77
N LEU A 122 0.52 -3.69 3.99
CA LEU A 122 0.93 -4.61 2.92
C LEU A 122 -0.14 -4.78 1.84
N GLU A 123 -1.41 -4.81 2.25
CA GLU A 123 -2.51 -4.86 1.31
C GLU A 123 -2.59 -3.58 0.47
N LEU A 124 -2.38 -2.41 1.06
CA LEU A 124 -2.36 -1.13 0.32
C LEU A 124 -1.26 -1.09 -0.74
N VAL A 125 -0.02 -1.48 -0.41
CA VAL A 125 1.08 -1.51 -1.39
C VAL A 125 0.83 -2.56 -2.48
N ARG A 126 0.21 -3.70 -2.14
CA ARG A 126 -0.24 -4.71 -3.12
C ARG A 126 -1.29 -4.14 -4.08
N LEU A 127 -2.28 -3.42 -3.55
CA LEU A 127 -3.31 -2.76 -4.36
C LEU A 127 -2.72 -1.63 -5.23
N ALA A 128 -1.65 -1.00 -4.76
CA ALA A 128 -0.90 0.02 -5.49
C ALA A 128 0.03 -0.56 -6.57
N TYR A 129 0.22 -1.88 -6.63
CA TYR A 129 1.19 -2.58 -7.50
C TYR A 129 2.64 -2.19 -7.22
N LEU A 130 2.97 -1.96 -5.96
CA LEU A 130 4.31 -1.66 -5.48
C LEU A 130 4.96 -2.94 -4.92
N LEU A 131 6.26 -2.87 -4.59
CA LEU A 131 6.94 -4.00 -3.95
C LEU A 131 6.19 -4.44 -2.67
N PRO A 132 6.18 -5.75 -2.32
CA PRO A 132 5.37 -6.30 -1.24
C PRO A 132 6.02 -6.05 0.14
N ALA A 133 6.29 -4.77 0.41
CA ALA A 133 6.85 -4.22 1.63
C ALA A 133 6.27 -2.82 1.87
N ALA A 134 6.12 -2.43 3.12
CA ALA A 134 5.60 -1.12 3.52
C ALA A 134 6.42 -0.56 4.68
N ILE A 135 6.48 0.76 4.81
CA ILE A 135 6.89 1.40 6.07
C ILE A 135 5.62 1.86 6.78
N ILE A 136 5.54 1.55 8.07
CA ILE A 136 4.45 1.99 8.94
C ILE A 136 4.99 2.77 10.13
N VAL A 137 4.33 3.87 10.48
CA VAL A 137 4.68 4.70 11.65
C VAL A 137 3.42 5.03 12.45
N PRO A 138 3.33 4.66 13.73
CA PRO A 138 2.26 5.14 14.60
C PRO A 138 2.27 6.66 14.70
N LEU A 139 1.12 7.29 14.45
CA LEU A 139 0.96 8.72 14.62
C LEU A 139 0.36 9.02 16.01
N SER A 140 0.88 10.07 16.63
CA SER A 140 0.34 10.62 17.88
C SER A 140 -0.50 11.88 17.59
N GLU A 141 -1.24 12.36 18.59
CA GLU A 141 -1.99 13.62 18.49
C GLU A 141 -1.09 14.80 18.06
N ALA A 142 0.19 14.79 18.44
CA ALA A 142 1.14 15.83 18.05
C ALA A 142 1.41 15.88 16.53
N ASN A 143 1.10 14.80 15.80
CA ASN A 143 1.31 14.71 14.36
C ASN A 143 0.05 15.07 13.54
N GLU A 144 -1.12 15.18 14.16
CA GLU A 144 -2.41 15.33 13.45
C GLU A 144 -2.45 16.55 12.53
N ALA A 145 -1.99 17.70 13.02
CA ALA A 145 -1.99 18.94 12.24
C ALA A 145 -1.21 18.78 10.92
N ALA A 146 -0.01 18.19 10.99
CA ALA A 146 0.81 17.92 9.80
C ALA A 146 0.20 16.85 8.89
N ALA A 147 -0.47 15.84 9.46
CA ALA A 147 -1.08 14.74 8.71
C ALA A 147 -2.40 15.13 8.00
N THR A 148 -2.98 16.30 8.31
CA THR A 148 -4.27 16.77 7.75
C THR A 148 -4.30 16.79 6.21
N HIS A 149 -3.17 17.05 5.56
CA HIS A 149 -3.10 17.16 4.10
C HIS A 149 -2.88 15.82 3.38
N LEU A 150 -2.49 14.78 4.11
CA LEU A 150 -2.25 13.46 3.55
C LEU A 150 -3.57 12.81 3.14
N ALA A 151 -3.53 11.93 2.14
CA ALA A 151 -4.69 11.10 1.84
C ALA A 151 -4.96 10.19 3.04
N ARG A 152 -6.23 10.09 3.44
CA ARG A 152 -6.65 9.33 4.61
C ARG A 152 -7.66 8.26 4.20
N ILE A 153 -7.47 7.07 4.74
CA ILE A 153 -8.34 5.92 4.53
C ILE A 153 -8.52 5.16 5.84
N ASP A 154 -9.61 4.41 5.92
CA ASP A 154 -9.95 3.52 7.02
C ASP A 154 -10.22 2.09 6.51
N GLU A 155 -10.47 1.17 7.44
CA GLU A 155 -10.80 -0.23 7.11
C GLU A 155 -12.06 -0.35 6.24
N ALA A 156 -13.05 0.54 6.45
CA ALA A 156 -14.27 0.56 5.65
C ALA A 156 -14.01 0.92 4.19
N SER A 157 -13.05 1.82 3.94
CA SER A 157 -12.64 2.22 2.60
C SER A 157 -11.94 1.08 1.87
N LEU A 158 -11.07 0.35 2.58
CA LEU A 158 -10.38 -0.81 2.02
C LEU A 158 -11.36 -1.93 1.64
N ASN A 159 -12.28 -2.29 2.54
CA ASN A 159 -13.28 -3.33 2.30
C ASN A 159 -14.16 -2.98 1.09
N TYR A 160 -14.64 -1.73 1.03
CA TYR A 160 -15.41 -1.23 -0.12
C TYR A 160 -14.62 -1.38 -1.44
N TYR A 161 -13.34 -1.04 -1.44
CA TYR A 161 -12.53 -1.13 -2.65
C TYR A 161 -12.31 -2.57 -3.14
N GLN A 162 -12.15 -3.51 -2.21
CA GLN A 162 -12.00 -4.93 -2.54
C GLN A 162 -13.31 -5.55 -3.05
N ASP A 163 -14.41 -5.28 -2.36
CA ASP A 163 -15.69 -5.94 -2.61
C ASP A 163 -16.46 -5.30 -3.78
N ASP A 164 -16.42 -3.97 -3.90
CA ASP A 164 -17.27 -3.25 -4.85
C ASP A 164 -16.51 -2.77 -6.08
N VAL A 165 -15.28 -2.25 -5.95
CA VAL A 165 -14.53 -1.69 -7.09
C VAL A 165 -13.82 -2.79 -7.87
N ARG A 166 -13.02 -3.63 -7.20
CA ARG A 166 -12.27 -4.70 -7.89
C ARG A 166 -13.15 -5.80 -8.48
N ALA A 167 -14.28 -6.09 -7.86
CA ALA A 167 -15.17 -7.17 -8.29
C ALA A 167 -16.16 -6.77 -9.40
N SER A 168 -16.19 -5.49 -9.82
CA SER A 168 -17.19 -4.99 -10.77
C SER A 168 -16.63 -4.40 -12.09
N PRO A 169 -15.66 -5.06 -12.77
CA PRO A 169 -15.16 -4.56 -14.04
C PRO A 169 -16.30 -4.49 -15.06
N ARG A 170 -16.49 -3.32 -15.67
CA ARG A 170 -17.51 -3.11 -16.71
C ARG A 170 -16.86 -3.02 -18.08
N ILE A 171 -17.49 -3.62 -19.08
CA ILE A 171 -17.05 -3.53 -20.47
C ILE A 171 -17.32 -2.10 -20.96
N VAL A 172 -16.28 -1.44 -21.46
CA VAL A 172 -16.37 -0.08 -22.03
C VAL A 172 -16.18 -0.06 -23.55
N SER A 173 -15.61 -1.12 -24.13
CA SER A 173 -15.49 -1.26 -25.58
C SER A 173 -15.34 -2.73 -25.99
N ARG A 174 -15.80 -3.04 -27.20
CA ARG A 174 -15.57 -4.30 -27.91
C ARG A 174 -15.18 -3.98 -29.34
N ALA A 175 -14.11 -4.59 -29.84
CA ALA A 175 -13.67 -4.42 -31.21
C ALA A 175 -13.31 -5.77 -31.84
N PRO A 176 -13.80 -6.10 -33.05
CA PRO A 176 -13.38 -7.31 -33.74
C PRO A 176 -11.91 -7.19 -34.15
N VAL A 177 -11.13 -8.22 -33.84
CA VAL A 177 -9.71 -8.34 -34.20
C VAL A 177 -9.48 -9.76 -34.71
N PRO A 178 -9.66 -10.01 -36.01
CA PRO A 178 -9.33 -11.31 -36.59
C PRO A 178 -7.84 -11.62 -36.41
N LEU A 179 -7.53 -12.80 -35.91
CA LEU A 179 -6.16 -13.27 -35.73
C LEU A 179 -5.88 -14.38 -36.75
N ASP A 180 -4.74 -14.27 -37.43
CA ASP A 180 -4.31 -15.28 -38.40
C ASP A 180 -4.23 -16.66 -37.72
N GLU A 181 -4.67 -17.70 -38.42
CA GLU A 181 -4.78 -19.10 -37.92
C GLU A 181 -5.75 -19.36 -36.75
N ILE A 182 -6.25 -18.34 -36.04
CA ILE A 182 -7.19 -18.46 -34.92
C ILE A 182 -8.63 -18.10 -35.34
N GLY A 183 -8.79 -17.21 -36.33
CA GLY A 183 -10.07 -16.79 -36.87
C GLY A 183 -10.61 -15.52 -36.20
N ASP A 184 -11.94 -15.40 -36.14
CA ASP A 184 -12.61 -14.20 -35.62
C ASP A 184 -12.47 -14.12 -34.09
N THR A 185 -11.78 -13.09 -33.61
CA THR A 185 -11.68 -12.78 -32.17
C THR A 185 -12.10 -11.34 -31.88
N GLU A 186 -12.27 -10.99 -30.61
CA GLU A 186 -12.59 -9.62 -30.18
C GLU A 186 -11.64 -9.14 -29.07
N PHE A 187 -11.26 -7.87 -29.12
CA PHE A 187 -10.72 -7.17 -27.97
C PHE A 187 -11.86 -6.62 -27.13
N VAL A 188 -11.93 -7.05 -25.87
CA VAL A 188 -12.87 -6.54 -24.88
C VAL A 188 -12.11 -5.68 -23.88
N VAL A 189 -12.43 -4.40 -23.83
CA VAL A 189 -11.82 -3.44 -22.90
C VAL A 189 -12.71 -3.30 -21.69
N PHE A 190 -12.14 -3.51 -20.51
CA PHE A 190 -12.81 -3.32 -19.23
C PHE A 190 -12.34 -2.03 -18.57
N ARG A 191 -13.21 -1.42 -17.79
CA ARG A 191 -12.88 -0.39 -16.80
C ARG A 191 -13.27 -0.93 -15.43
N GLY A 192 -12.28 -1.10 -14.56
CA GLY A 192 -12.45 -1.18 -13.12
C GLY A 192 -12.39 0.20 -12.49
#